data_AF-A0AAW0XY69-F1
#
_entry.id   AF-A0AAW0XY69-F1
#
_cell.length_a   1.000
_cell.length_b   1.000
_cell.length_c   1.000
_cell.angle_alpha   90.00
_cell.angle_beta   90.00
_cell.angle_gamma   90.00
#
_symmetry.space_group_name_H-M   'P 1'
#
loop_
_entity.id
_entity.type
_entity.pdbx_description
1 polymer ?
#
loop_
_entity_poly.entity_id
_entity_poly.type
_entity_poly.pdbx_seq_one_letter_code
_entity_poly.pdbx_strand_id
1 'polypeptide(L)'
;VWEIFRRRCFPLVDFGHVTIPVDLDPPRKRVLPEFQRLAHGLRSGNISILDARTFYIPNLHYDGQGPDAYFWVGKGTKPDPKGQKIPNEMGSLEVLRAYEGEDIELQLPENLTVYDIDYLGVWCVTFKHNFGHVQIPRPDELWVPPALGQTRIKVHISPSEFDNCRQLSDDLQVEWQAKEDQVHIRLSAKMTDDQYVAFGLSPTSGNATERTACVLTNV
;
A
#
# COMPACT_ATOMS: atom_id res chain seq x y z
N VAL A 1 -39.80 -7.94 -0.73
CA VAL A 1 -40.20 -7.21 0.49
C VAL A 1 -39.08 -7.42 1.49
N TRP A 2 -38.42 -6.35 1.92
CA TRP A 2 -37.25 -6.41 2.81
C TRP A 2 -37.74 -6.36 4.26
N GLU A 3 -37.19 -7.22 5.13
CA GLU A 3 -37.56 -7.24 6.55
C GLU A 3 -36.31 -7.28 7.45
N ILE A 4 -36.34 -6.48 8.51
CA ILE A 4 -35.32 -6.43 9.57
C ILE A 4 -35.73 -7.44 10.66
N PHE A 5 -34.91 -8.45 10.92
CA PHE A 5 -35.14 -9.40 12.01
C PHE A 5 -34.29 -9.05 13.24
N ARG A 6 -34.94 -8.90 14.40
CA ARG A 6 -34.31 -8.97 15.73
C ARG A 6 -34.73 -10.28 16.41
N ARG A 7 -33.81 -11.22 16.62
CA ARG A 7 -34.04 -12.38 17.51
C ARG A 7 -32.85 -12.64 18.44
N ARG A 8 -33.18 -13.16 19.64
CA ARG A 8 -32.28 -13.53 20.74
C ARG A 8 -31.38 -14.72 20.36
N CYS A 9 -30.06 -14.56 20.54
CA CYS A 9 -29.05 -15.61 20.38
C CYS A 9 -29.20 -16.73 21.43
N PHE A 10 -28.97 -17.98 21.01
CA PHE A 10 -28.81 -19.18 21.85
C PHE A 10 -27.74 -20.09 21.22
N PRO A 11 -27.06 -20.93 22.03
CA PRO A 11 -25.80 -20.62 22.71
C PRO A 11 -24.61 -20.41 21.76
N LEU A 12 -23.58 -19.67 22.20
CA LEU A 12 -22.37 -19.37 21.44
C LEU A 12 -21.65 -20.65 20.99
N VAL A 13 -21.76 -20.98 19.70
CA VAL A 13 -20.83 -21.91 19.05
C VAL A 13 -19.71 -21.07 18.48
N ASP A 14 -18.52 -21.20 19.06
CA ASP A 14 -17.30 -20.60 18.56
C ASP A 14 -16.72 -21.48 17.45
N PHE A 15 -16.68 -20.95 16.22
CA PHE A 15 -16.09 -21.61 15.06
C PHE A 15 -14.58 -21.32 14.91
N GLY A 16 -14.02 -20.58 15.86
CA GLY A 16 -12.62 -20.19 15.92
C GLY A 16 -12.51 -18.74 16.39
N HIS A 17 -11.80 -18.53 17.50
CA HIS A 17 -11.42 -17.20 17.96
C HIS A 17 -9.90 -17.03 17.83
N VAL A 18 -9.49 -15.84 17.43
CA VAL A 18 -8.09 -15.40 17.51
C VAL A 18 -7.97 -14.55 18.75
N THR A 19 -7.15 -14.99 19.70
CA THR A 19 -6.81 -14.15 20.85
C THR A 19 -5.64 -13.27 20.46
N ILE A 20 -5.91 -11.98 20.27
CA ILE A 20 -4.86 -10.98 20.04
C ILE A 20 -4.28 -10.61 21.41
N PRO A 21 -2.97 -10.78 21.64
CA PRO A 21 -2.34 -10.36 22.88
C PRO A 21 -2.56 -8.86 23.13
N VAL A 22 -2.85 -8.49 24.37
CA VAL A 22 -3.07 -7.08 24.77
C VAL A 22 -1.81 -6.22 24.60
N ASP A 23 -0.65 -6.86 24.51
CA ASP A 23 0.68 -6.29 24.33
C ASP A 23 1.21 -6.44 22.90
N LEU A 24 0.35 -6.72 21.92
CA LEU A 24 0.75 -6.72 20.51
C LEU A 24 1.23 -5.32 20.08
N ASP A 25 2.49 -5.21 19.66
CA ASP A 25 3.00 -4.02 18.95
C ASP A 25 2.92 -4.24 17.42
N PRO A 26 1.90 -3.67 16.74
CA PRO A 26 1.74 -3.86 15.31
C PRO A 26 2.83 -3.14 14.51
N PRO A 27 3.15 -3.62 13.31
CA PRO A 27 4.04 -2.93 12.41
C PRO A 27 3.48 -1.57 12.01
N ARG A 28 4.36 -0.57 11.94
CA ARG A 28 4.00 0.83 11.72
C ARG A 28 4.91 1.45 10.66
N LYS A 29 4.37 2.39 9.90
CA LYS A 29 5.17 3.19 8.96
C LYS A 29 6.33 3.87 9.68
N ARG A 30 7.47 3.98 9.01
CA ARG A 30 8.69 4.59 9.56
C ARG A 30 9.02 5.88 8.83
N VAL A 31 9.32 6.94 9.57
CA VAL A 31 9.77 8.21 9.00
C VAL A 31 11.30 8.29 9.05
N LEU A 32 11.88 8.65 7.93
CA LEU A 32 13.30 8.91 7.70
C LEU A 32 13.51 10.42 7.49
N PRO A 33 14.73 10.94 7.70
CA PRO A 33 15.05 12.32 7.34
C PRO A 33 14.95 12.57 5.83
N GLU A 34 15.02 13.84 5.42
CA GLU A 34 15.13 14.23 4.01
C GLU A 34 16.41 13.69 3.35
N PHE A 35 16.45 13.69 2.01
CA PHE A 35 17.69 13.41 1.28
C PHE A 35 18.82 14.37 1.68
N GLN A 36 20.02 13.83 1.86
CA GLN A 36 21.22 14.65 1.98
C GLN A 36 21.42 15.49 0.71
N ARG A 37 21.56 16.81 0.87
CA ARG A 37 21.69 17.74 -0.25
C ARG A 37 23.14 17.80 -0.72
N LEU A 38 23.53 16.95 -1.66
CA LEU A 38 24.93 16.87 -2.13
C LEU A 38 25.15 17.53 -3.49
N ALA A 39 24.28 17.28 -4.47
CA ALA A 39 24.41 17.84 -5.81
C ALA A 39 23.05 18.01 -6.49
N HIS A 40 23.04 18.77 -7.59
CA HIS A 40 21.90 18.88 -8.51
C HIS A 40 20.56 19.31 -7.88
N GLY A 41 20.66 20.12 -6.82
CA GLY A 41 19.49 20.63 -6.09
C GLY A 41 18.64 19.54 -5.43
N LEU A 42 19.15 18.30 -5.27
CA LEU A 42 18.38 17.21 -4.69
C LEU A 42 17.97 17.53 -3.25
N ARG A 43 16.66 17.62 -3.03
CA ARG A 43 16.06 17.80 -1.69
C ARG A 43 14.64 17.24 -1.67
N SER A 44 14.16 16.89 -0.50
CA SER A 44 12.80 16.39 -0.27
C SER A 44 12.32 16.85 1.11
N GLY A 45 11.06 16.57 1.45
CA GLY A 45 10.66 16.47 2.86
C GLY A 45 11.14 15.15 3.48
N ASN A 46 10.67 14.89 4.70
CA ASN A 46 10.93 13.63 5.39
C ASN A 46 10.32 12.46 4.63
N ILE A 47 11.14 11.44 4.37
CA ILE A 47 10.75 10.26 3.60
C ILE A 47 10.02 9.29 4.53
N SER A 48 8.97 8.63 4.05
CA SER A 48 8.25 7.62 4.83
C SER A 48 8.38 6.25 4.18
N ILE A 49 8.78 5.24 4.95
CA ILE A 49 8.64 3.83 4.59
C ILE A 49 7.22 3.42 4.97
N LEU A 50 6.37 3.20 3.96
CA LEU A 50 4.97 2.85 4.16
C LEU A 50 4.81 1.36 4.45
N ASP A 51 5.60 0.52 3.77
CA ASP A 51 5.61 -0.93 3.91
C ASP A 51 6.98 -1.50 3.51
N ALA A 52 7.12 -2.83 3.47
CA ALA A 52 8.37 -3.51 3.15
C ALA A 52 8.97 -3.21 1.76
N ARG A 53 8.26 -2.53 0.84
CA ARG A 53 8.70 -2.20 -0.52
C ARG A 53 8.37 -0.78 -0.97
N THR A 54 7.59 0.00 -0.22
CA THR A 54 7.09 1.29 -0.68
C THR A 54 7.65 2.45 0.14
N PHE A 55 8.26 3.40 -0.56
CA PHE A 55 8.71 4.68 -0.01
C PHE A 55 7.82 5.81 -0.51
N TYR A 56 7.40 6.69 0.38
CA TYR A 56 6.77 7.97 0.05
C TYR A 56 7.76 9.11 0.27
N ILE A 57 7.94 9.92 -0.76
CA ILE A 57 8.90 11.03 -0.80
C ILE A 57 8.12 12.31 -1.10
N PRO A 58 7.85 13.15 -0.10
CA PRO A 58 7.16 14.40 -0.32
C PRO A 58 8.12 15.49 -0.83
N ASN A 59 7.57 16.44 -1.60
CA ASN A 59 8.24 17.69 -1.98
C ASN A 59 9.61 17.49 -2.65
N LEU A 60 9.75 16.47 -3.49
CA LEU A 60 10.99 16.13 -4.18
C LEU A 60 11.35 17.23 -5.18
N HIS A 61 12.60 17.67 -5.12
CA HIS A 61 13.21 18.57 -6.09
C HIS A 61 14.51 17.98 -6.62
N TYR A 62 14.73 18.11 -7.92
CA TYR A 62 15.95 17.73 -8.62
C TYR A 62 16.01 18.44 -9.97
N ASP A 63 17.17 19.00 -10.34
CA ASP A 63 17.31 19.89 -11.50
C ASP A 63 17.28 19.18 -12.88
N GLY A 64 17.33 17.85 -12.91
CA GLY A 64 17.32 17.06 -14.15
C GLY A 64 18.62 17.10 -14.95
N GLN A 65 19.70 17.70 -14.44
CA GLN A 65 20.95 17.88 -15.20
C GLN A 65 21.90 16.67 -15.19
N GLY A 66 21.61 15.65 -14.37
CA GLY A 66 22.36 14.39 -14.40
C GLY A 66 22.07 13.60 -15.67
N PRO A 67 23.06 13.33 -16.54
CA PRO A 67 22.82 12.71 -17.86
C PRO A 67 22.36 11.25 -17.76
N ASP A 68 22.56 10.62 -16.60
CA ASP A 68 22.35 9.18 -16.39
C ASP A 68 22.06 8.91 -14.91
N ALA A 69 21.10 9.66 -14.36
CA ALA A 69 20.70 9.65 -12.96
C ALA A 69 19.47 8.76 -12.73
N TYR A 70 19.50 7.96 -11.66
CA TYR A 70 18.44 7.02 -11.28
C TYR A 70 18.20 7.01 -9.78
N PHE A 71 17.01 6.58 -9.37
CA PHE A 71 16.81 6.12 -7.99
C PHE A 71 17.64 4.86 -7.77
N TRP A 72 18.38 4.85 -6.67
CA TRP A 72 19.46 3.91 -6.42
C TRP A 72 19.40 3.42 -4.99
N VAL A 73 19.55 2.11 -4.82
CA VAL A 73 19.54 1.44 -3.52
C VAL A 73 20.70 0.46 -3.44
N GLY A 74 21.11 0.11 -2.23
CA GLY A 74 22.18 -0.85 -2.04
C GLY A 74 22.58 -0.97 -0.57
N LYS A 75 23.68 -1.68 -0.34
CA LYS A 75 24.24 -1.91 0.99
C LYS A 75 25.44 -1.01 1.25
N GLY A 76 25.66 -0.66 2.51
CA GLY A 76 26.74 0.22 2.96
C GLY A 76 26.28 1.62 3.34
N THR A 77 27.25 2.50 3.63
CA THR A 77 26.99 3.82 4.22
C THR A 77 26.73 4.92 3.19
N LYS A 78 26.84 4.64 1.90
CA LYS A 78 26.56 5.59 0.81
C LYS A 78 26.36 4.85 -0.52
N PRO A 79 25.65 5.48 -1.48
CA PRO A 79 25.61 5.05 -2.87
C PRO A 79 26.98 4.77 -3.46
N ASP A 80 27.08 3.61 -4.12
CA ASP A 80 28.26 3.17 -4.83
C ASP A 80 27.88 2.41 -6.11
N PRO A 81 28.83 2.17 -7.04
CA PRO A 81 28.56 1.52 -8.32
C PRO A 81 27.97 0.10 -8.26
N LYS A 82 28.07 -0.60 -7.12
CA LYS A 82 27.52 -1.93 -6.89
C LYS A 82 26.05 -1.92 -6.45
N GLY A 83 25.50 -0.74 -6.15
CA GLY A 83 24.07 -0.62 -5.91
C GLY A 83 23.25 -0.94 -7.15
N GLN A 84 21.93 -0.86 -7.01
CA GLN A 84 20.97 -1.24 -8.03
C GLN A 84 20.00 -0.08 -8.29
N LYS A 85 19.70 0.16 -9.57
CA LYS A 85 18.62 1.09 -9.95
C LYS A 85 17.25 0.48 -9.65
N ILE A 86 16.33 1.31 -9.16
CA ILE A 86 14.92 0.96 -8.97
C ILE A 86 14.03 1.80 -9.88
N PRO A 87 12.80 1.33 -10.16
CA PRO A 87 11.85 2.09 -10.94
C PRO A 87 11.50 3.44 -10.30
N ASN A 88 11.23 4.44 -11.13
CA ASN A 88 10.66 5.72 -10.70
C ASN A 88 9.16 5.58 -10.36
N GLU A 89 8.51 6.71 -10.08
CA GLU A 89 7.08 6.78 -9.71
C GLU A 89 6.14 6.25 -10.81
N MET A 90 6.60 6.24 -12.06
CA MET A 90 5.86 5.72 -13.22
C MET A 90 6.18 4.25 -13.50
N GLY A 91 7.01 3.60 -12.68
CA GLY A 91 7.49 2.24 -12.93
C GLY A 91 8.56 2.14 -14.03
N SER A 92 9.15 3.27 -14.44
CA SER A 92 10.18 3.33 -15.48
C SER A 92 11.60 3.23 -14.90
N LEU A 93 12.49 2.59 -15.65
CA LEU A 93 13.94 2.49 -15.36
C LEU A 93 14.79 3.41 -16.25
N GLU A 94 14.13 4.39 -16.88
CA GLU A 94 14.76 5.45 -17.68
C GLU A 94 15.39 6.52 -16.79
N VAL A 95 16.19 7.39 -17.42
CA VAL A 95 16.86 8.51 -16.75
C VAL A 95 15.82 9.41 -16.08
N LEU A 96 16.11 9.85 -14.86
CA LEU A 96 15.21 10.73 -14.10
C LEU A 96 15.05 12.08 -14.79
N ARG A 97 13.79 12.52 -14.89
CA ARG A 97 13.43 13.89 -15.23
C ARG A 97 13.72 14.85 -14.08
N ALA A 98 13.60 16.15 -14.34
CA ALA A 98 13.55 17.15 -13.28
C ALA A 98 12.27 16.97 -12.43
N TYR A 99 12.38 17.30 -11.14
CA TYR A 99 11.28 17.33 -10.19
C TYR A 99 11.20 18.72 -9.56
N GLU A 100 9.98 19.28 -9.47
CA GLU A 100 9.74 20.61 -8.91
C GLU A 100 8.68 20.58 -7.79
N GLY A 101 9.07 20.02 -6.64
CA GLY A 101 8.20 20.00 -5.45
C GLY A 101 7.08 18.97 -5.54
N GLU A 102 7.41 17.79 -6.05
CA GLU A 102 6.44 16.73 -6.30
C GLU A 102 6.44 15.69 -5.19
N ASP A 103 5.25 15.17 -4.87
CA ASP A 103 5.08 14.05 -3.97
C ASP A 103 5.05 12.76 -4.80
N ILE A 104 5.97 11.83 -4.49
CA ILE A 104 6.09 10.58 -5.25
C ILE A 104 6.10 9.36 -4.33
N GLU A 105 5.69 8.23 -4.89
CA GLU A 105 5.86 6.92 -4.28
C GLU A 105 6.81 6.09 -5.14
N LEU A 106 7.82 5.50 -4.50
CA LEU A 106 8.74 4.58 -5.13
C LEU A 106 8.48 3.18 -4.62
N GLN A 107 8.43 2.24 -5.55
CA GLN A 107 8.24 0.85 -5.23
C GLN A 107 9.48 0.03 -5.58
N LEU A 108 9.99 -0.69 -4.59
CA LEU A 108 11.06 -1.64 -4.79
C LEU A 108 10.60 -2.82 -5.68
N PRO A 109 11.50 -3.33 -6.54
CA PRO A 109 11.24 -4.55 -7.31
C PRO A 109 10.81 -5.73 -6.43
N GLU A 110 10.14 -6.72 -7.01
CA GLU A 110 9.57 -7.85 -6.26
C GLU A 110 10.61 -8.68 -5.49
N ASN A 111 11.85 -8.70 -5.95
CA ASN A 111 12.95 -9.43 -5.33
C ASN A 111 13.71 -8.64 -4.26
N LEU A 112 13.23 -7.44 -3.89
CA LEU A 112 13.92 -6.54 -2.98
C LEU A 112 12.97 -5.93 -1.97
N THR A 113 13.41 -5.87 -0.71
CA THR A 113 12.68 -5.21 0.37
C THR A 113 13.55 -4.15 1.05
N VAL A 114 12.92 -3.31 1.88
CA VAL A 114 13.62 -2.33 2.71
C VAL A 114 14.59 -2.98 3.71
N TYR A 115 14.42 -4.26 4.01
CA TYR A 115 15.31 -5.03 4.88
C TYR A 115 16.60 -5.48 4.18
N ASP A 116 16.64 -5.42 2.85
CA ASP A 116 17.77 -5.86 2.03
C ASP A 116 18.74 -4.72 1.67
N ILE A 117 18.40 -3.48 2.03
CA ILE A 117 19.08 -2.26 1.62
C ILE A 117 19.39 -1.36 2.82
N ASP A 118 20.52 -0.65 2.75
CA ASP A 118 21.00 0.26 3.80
C ASP A 118 20.79 1.74 3.42
N TYR A 119 20.53 2.03 2.14
CA TYR A 119 20.26 3.39 1.67
C TYR A 119 19.29 3.44 0.50
N LEU A 120 18.65 4.61 0.37
CA LEU A 120 17.92 5.06 -0.81
C LEU A 120 18.52 6.40 -1.25
N GLY A 121 18.77 6.61 -2.53
CA GLY A 121 19.31 7.87 -3.03
C GLY A 121 19.16 8.05 -4.53
N VAL A 122 19.73 9.15 -5.02
CA VAL A 122 19.87 9.41 -6.46
C VAL A 122 21.34 9.32 -6.83
N TRP A 123 21.64 8.46 -7.81
CA TRP A 123 22.99 8.17 -8.26
C TRP A 123 23.11 8.36 -9.77
N CYS A 124 24.17 9.05 -10.20
CA CYS A 124 24.54 9.13 -11.60
C CYS A 124 25.55 8.04 -11.94
N VAL A 125 25.16 7.13 -12.84
CA VAL A 125 26.00 5.97 -13.22
C VAL A 125 27.20 6.41 -14.05
N THR A 126 26.98 7.28 -15.04
CA THR A 126 28.04 7.81 -15.91
C THR A 126 29.18 8.47 -15.14
N PHE A 127 28.87 9.34 -14.16
CA PHE A 127 29.88 10.06 -13.37
C PHE A 127 30.23 9.38 -12.04
N LYS A 128 29.60 8.26 -11.70
CA LYS A 128 29.73 7.57 -10.41
C LYS A 128 29.60 8.53 -9.23
N HIS A 129 28.58 9.37 -9.28
CA HIS A 129 28.42 10.48 -8.35
C HIS A 129 27.09 10.36 -7.59
N ASN A 130 27.17 10.53 -6.26
CA ASN A 130 26.03 10.54 -5.36
C ASN A 130 25.44 11.95 -5.28
N PHE A 131 24.21 12.12 -5.75
CA PHE A 131 23.52 13.42 -5.70
C PHE A 131 22.85 13.69 -4.35
N GLY A 132 22.62 12.62 -3.59
CA GLY A 132 22.08 12.65 -2.25
C GLY A 132 21.40 11.33 -1.93
N HIS A 133 21.38 11.01 -0.64
CA HIS A 133 20.82 9.76 -0.15
C HIS A 133 20.34 9.89 1.29
N VAL A 134 19.51 8.94 1.69
CA VAL A 134 19.05 8.73 3.06
C VAL A 134 19.46 7.34 3.51
N GLN A 135 19.83 7.23 4.79
CA GLN A 135 20.17 5.96 5.42
C GLN A 135 18.90 5.28 5.93
N ILE A 136 18.80 3.98 5.67
CA ILE A 136 17.72 3.13 6.15
C ILE A 136 18.19 2.53 7.49
N PRO A 137 17.38 2.61 8.56
CA PRO A 137 17.70 1.98 9.84
C PRO A 137 17.89 0.48 9.67
N ARG A 138 18.63 -0.11 10.61
CA ARG A 138 18.88 -1.56 10.59
C ARG A 138 17.57 -2.34 10.74
N PRO A 139 17.50 -3.58 10.23
CA PRO A 139 16.28 -4.40 10.27
C PRO A 139 15.70 -4.62 11.67
N ASP A 140 16.53 -4.64 12.72
CA ASP A 140 16.12 -4.74 14.12
C ASP A 140 15.36 -3.51 14.65
N GLU A 141 15.53 -2.36 14.00
CA GLU A 141 14.83 -1.11 14.32
C GLU A 141 13.68 -0.81 13.34
N LEU A 142 13.48 -1.67 12.34
CA LEU A 142 12.53 -1.48 11.25
C LEU A 142 11.40 -2.51 11.37
N TRP A 143 10.23 -2.07 11.81
CA TRP A 143 9.04 -2.91 11.93
C TRP A 143 7.90 -2.32 11.10
N VAL A 144 8.01 -2.47 9.78
CA VAL A 144 7.05 -1.90 8.82
C VAL A 144 6.08 -2.96 8.28
N PRO A 145 4.87 -2.56 7.86
CA PRO A 145 3.87 -3.49 7.33
C PRO A 145 4.38 -4.31 6.12
N PRO A 146 3.82 -5.51 5.89
CA PRO A 146 4.14 -6.28 4.70
C PRO A 146 3.61 -5.59 3.41
N ALA A 147 4.36 -5.71 2.31
CA ALA A 147 4.04 -5.09 1.03
C ALA A 147 3.05 -5.92 0.19
N LEU A 148 1.82 -6.08 0.69
CA LEU A 148 0.74 -6.88 0.08
C LEU A 148 -0.01 -6.15 -1.05
N GLY A 149 0.51 -5.00 -1.53
CA GLY A 149 -0.14 -4.18 -2.56
C GLY A 149 -1.31 -3.34 -2.05
N GLN A 150 -1.54 -3.32 -0.74
CA GLN A 150 -2.61 -2.57 -0.06
C GLN A 150 -2.35 -1.05 -0.02
N THR A 151 -1.09 -0.65 -0.22
CA THR A 151 -0.57 0.72 -0.14
C THR A 151 -0.43 1.39 -1.50
N ARG A 152 -0.62 0.66 -2.62
CA ARG A 152 -0.62 1.29 -3.94
C ARG A 152 -1.86 2.18 -4.04
N ILE A 153 -1.64 3.51 -4.00
CA ILE A 153 -2.63 4.42 -4.56
C ILE A 153 -2.70 4.08 -6.04
N LYS A 154 -3.75 3.34 -6.45
CA LYS A 154 -4.07 3.18 -7.86
C LYS A 154 -4.25 4.61 -8.40
N VAL A 155 -3.31 5.07 -9.22
CA VAL A 155 -3.44 6.30 -9.99
C VAL A 155 -4.86 6.31 -10.57
N HIS A 156 -5.64 7.34 -10.24
CA HIS A 156 -7.03 7.52 -10.67
C HIS A 156 -7.11 7.61 -12.20
N ILE A 157 -7.07 6.45 -12.84
CA ILE A 157 -7.80 6.18 -14.06
C ILE A 157 -8.61 4.95 -13.70
N SER A 158 -9.72 5.15 -13.02
CA SER A 158 -10.71 4.11 -12.77
C SER A 158 -11.71 4.13 -13.94
N PRO A 159 -11.53 3.33 -15.00
CA PRO A 159 -12.72 2.73 -15.59
C PRO A 159 -13.42 1.95 -14.45
N SER A 160 -14.75 1.98 -14.41
CA SER A 160 -15.52 1.33 -13.35
C SER A 160 -14.97 -0.07 -13.09
N GLU A 161 -14.41 -0.26 -11.90
CA GLU A 161 -13.66 -1.48 -11.53
C GLU A 161 -14.55 -2.74 -11.52
N PHE A 162 -15.86 -2.54 -11.62
CA PHE A 162 -16.88 -3.56 -11.68
C PHE A 162 -17.92 -3.21 -12.74
N ASP A 163 -18.36 -4.22 -13.50
CA ASP A 163 -19.36 -4.05 -14.57
C ASP A 163 -20.79 -3.97 -14.02
N ASN A 164 -21.00 -4.40 -12.77
CA ASN A 164 -22.33 -4.46 -12.16
C ASN A 164 -22.35 -3.80 -10.79
N CYS A 165 -23.44 -3.06 -10.52
CA CYS A 165 -23.74 -2.45 -9.24
C CYS A 165 -25.22 -2.64 -8.90
N ARG A 166 -25.51 -2.94 -7.63
CA ARG A 166 -26.88 -3.01 -7.10
C ARG A 166 -26.93 -2.41 -5.70
N GLN A 167 -27.83 -1.45 -5.52
CA GLN A 167 -28.23 -0.97 -4.20
C GLN A 167 -29.11 -2.03 -3.52
N LEU A 168 -28.76 -2.41 -2.29
CA LEU A 168 -29.56 -3.33 -1.46
C LEU A 168 -30.43 -2.57 -0.45
N SER A 169 -29.92 -1.46 0.09
CA SER A 169 -30.64 -0.50 0.93
C SER A 169 -30.01 0.88 0.82
N ASP A 170 -30.60 1.94 1.36
CA ASP A 170 -30.07 3.32 1.23
C ASP A 170 -28.60 3.46 1.65
N ASP A 171 -28.20 2.70 2.66
CA ASP A 171 -26.83 2.70 3.20
C ASP A 171 -25.99 1.47 2.78
N LEU A 172 -26.44 0.67 1.81
CA LEU A 172 -25.73 -0.55 1.38
C LEU A 172 -25.78 -0.76 -0.14
N GLN A 173 -24.60 -0.88 -0.74
CA GLN A 173 -24.43 -1.24 -2.14
C GLN A 173 -23.48 -2.43 -2.32
N VAL A 174 -23.74 -3.23 -3.36
CA VAL A 174 -22.88 -4.31 -3.80
C VAL A 174 -22.49 -4.11 -5.27
N GLU A 175 -21.20 -4.28 -5.55
CA GLU A 175 -20.63 -4.26 -6.89
C GLU A 175 -19.96 -5.59 -7.18
N TRP A 176 -20.07 -6.08 -8.42
CA TRP A 176 -19.44 -7.34 -8.79
C TRP A 176 -18.98 -7.42 -10.25
N GLN A 177 -17.96 -8.24 -10.45
CA GLN A 177 -17.42 -8.59 -11.76
C GLN A 177 -17.06 -10.07 -11.77
N ALA A 178 -17.57 -10.80 -12.78
CA ALA A 178 -17.13 -12.14 -13.06
C ALA A 178 -15.90 -12.06 -13.98
N LYS A 179 -14.78 -12.66 -13.57
CA LYS A 179 -13.58 -12.83 -14.38
C LYS A 179 -13.25 -14.31 -14.43
N GLU A 180 -13.31 -14.89 -15.62
CA GLU A 180 -12.95 -16.30 -15.87
C GLU A 180 -13.63 -17.26 -14.87
N ASP A 181 -12.90 -17.69 -13.83
CA ASP A 181 -13.34 -18.64 -12.79
C ASP A 181 -13.61 -17.99 -11.41
N GLN A 182 -13.45 -16.67 -11.28
CA GLN A 182 -13.63 -15.94 -10.03
C GLN A 182 -14.68 -14.83 -10.14
N VAL A 183 -15.42 -14.60 -9.05
CA VAL A 183 -16.31 -13.45 -8.90
C VAL A 183 -15.70 -12.52 -7.86
N HIS A 184 -15.32 -11.32 -8.31
CA HIS A 184 -14.92 -10.25 -7.41
C HIS A 184 -16.16 -9.51 -6.95
N ILE A 185 -16.34 -9.38 -5.64
CA ILE A 185 -17.46 -8.71 -5.01
C ILE A 185 -16.92 -7.61 -4.10
N ARG A 186 -17.46 -6.39 -4.22
CA ARG A 186 -17.21 -5.28 -3.31
C ARG A 186 -18.52 -4.90 -2.62
N LEU A 187 -18.49 -4.83 -1.30
CA LEU A 187 -19.60 -4.37 -0.48
C LEU A 187 -19.23 -3.01 0.11
N SER A 188 -20.06 -1.99 -0.10
CA SER A 188 -19.87 -0.68 0.51
C SER A 188 -21.09 -0.33 1.33
N ALA A 189 -20.88 0.10 2.57
CA ALA A 189 -21.97 0.48 3.45
C ALA A 189 -21.62 1.74 4.24
N LYS A 190 -22.65 2.53 4.56
CA LYS A 190 -22.54 3.64 5.51
C LYS A 190 -22.97 3.12 6.88
N MET A 191 -22.04 3.03 7.82
CA MET A 191 -22.29 2.44 9.14
C MET A 191 -21.51 3.15 10.24
N THR A 192 -22.02 3.09 11.47
CA THR A 192 -21.36 3.56 12.70
C THR A 192 -20.48 2.46 13.33
N ASP A 193 -19.63 2.80 14.29
CA ASP A 193 -18.65 1.88 14.90
C ASP A 193 -19.28 0.65 15.59
N ASP A 194 -20.58 0.72 15.93
CA ASP A 194 -21.37 -0.34 16.56
C ASP A 194 -22.16 -1.19 15.55
N GLN A 195 -21.95 -0.99 14.25
CA GLN A 195 -22.66 -1.66 13.17
C GLN A 195 -21.73 -2.54 12.34
N TYR A 196 -22.31 -3.61 11.78
CA TYR A 196 -21.63 -4.50 10.84
C TYR A 196 -22.54 -4.82 9.67
N VAL A 197 -21.95 -5.23 8.55
CA VAL A 197 -22.70 -5.71 7.39
C VAL A 197 -22.19 -7.08 7.01
N ALA A 198 -23.12 -7.99 6.70
CA ALA A 198 -22.78 -9.30 6.19
C ALA A 198 -23.47 -9.55 4.84
N PHE A 199 -22.76 -10.22 3.93
CA PHE A 199 -23.31 -10.63 2.64
C PHE A 199 -22.99 -12.10 2.39
N GLY A 200 -23.92 -12.83 1.77
CA GLY A 200 -23.82 -14.28 1.63
C GLY A 200 -24.73 -14.86 0.55
N LEU A 201 -24.37 -16.06 0.10
CA LEU A 201 -25.21 -16.85 -0.80
C LEU A 201 -26.23 -17.65 0.02
N SER A 202 -27.51 -17.58 -0.33
CA SER A 202 -28.53 -18.45 0.27
C SER A 202 -28.78 -19.66 -0.62
N PRO A 203 -28.83 -20.88 -0.06
CA PRO A 203 -29.11 -22.11 -0.82
C PRO A 203 -30.58 -22.23 -1.28
N THR A 204 -31.49 -21.38 -0.80
CA THR A 204 -32.92 -21.40 -1.18
C THR A 204 -33.37 -20.04 -1.69
N SER A 205 -34.05 -20.04 -2.85
CA SER A 205 -34.63 -18.83 -3.44
C SER A 205 -35.77 -18.32 -2.55
N GLY A 206 -35.69 -17.06 -2.13
CA GLY A 206 -36.72 -16.39 -1.32
C GLY A 206 -36.58 -16.55 0.19
N ASN A 207 -35.71 -17.44 0.69
CA ASN A 207 -35.41 -17.58 2.11
C ASN A 207 -33.91 -17.39 2.35
N ALA A 208 -33.49 -16.18 2.73
CA ALA A 208 -32.12 -15.95 3.17
C ALA A 208 -31.90 -16.65 4.53
N THR A 209 -30.92 -17.55 4.60
CA THR A 209 -30.47 -18.14 5.87
C THR A 209 -29.03 -17.73 6.12
N GLU A 210 -28.70 -17.31 7.34
CA GLU A 210 -27.37 -16.78 7.73
C GLU A 210 -26.24 -17.83 7.69
N ARG A 211 -26.52 -19.05 7.23
CA ARG A 211 -25.58 -20.17 7.23
C ARG A 211 -24.33 -19.95 6.37
N THR A 212 -24.35 -18.96 5.47
CA THR A 212 -23.29 -18.69 4.49
C THR A 212 -23.09 -17.18 4.27
N ALA A 213 -23.12 -16.39 5.35
CA ALA A 213 -22.83 -14.96 5.30
C ALA A 213 -21.38 -14.65 5.69
N CYS A 214 -20.67 -13.91 4.85
CA CYS A 214 -19.39 -13.30 5.19
C CYS A 214 -19.65 -12.00 5.93
N VAL A 215 -19.14 -11.88 7.16
CA VAL A 215 -19.28 -10.68 7.99
C VAL A 215 -18.12 -9.73 7.71
N LEU A 216 -18.46 -8.48 7.37
CA LEU A 216 -17.52 -7.38 7.30
C LEU A 216 -17.78 -6.45 8.48
N THR A 217 -16.72 -6.17 9.23
CA THR A 217 -16.72 -5.19 10.32
C THR A 217 -15.93 -3.97 9.87
N ASN A 218 -16.23 -2.80 10.47
CA ASN A 218 -15.46 -1.59 10.23
C ASN A 218 -13.98 -1.86 10.59
N VAL A 219 -13.06 -1.61 9.66
CA VAL A 219 -11.61 -1.62 9.89
C VAL A 219 -11.12 -0.19 9.89
#